data_AF-A0AAE5EY94-F1
#
_entry.id   AF-A0AAE5EY94-F1
#
_cell.length_a   1.000
_cell.length_b   1.000
_cell.length_c   1.000
_cell.angle_alpha   90.00
_cell.angle_beta   90.00
_cell.angle_gamma   90.00
#
_symmetry.space_group_name_H-M   'P 1'
#
loop_
_entity.id
_entity.type
_entity.pdbx_description
1 polymer ?
#
loop_
_entity_poly.entity_id
_entity_poly.type
_entity_poly.pdbx_seq_one_letter_code
_entity_poly.pdbx_strand_id
1 'polypeptide(L)'
;MEQQTNSVTTSTALELLKNPCRKALLQQLILVEQQPVHLDHLIGLLPDGNSPEAQAQLKTELHHIHLPKLADADVIAYNQTDETISYRSTRKIEKLIDFIDTSL
;
A
#
# COMPACT_ATOMS: atom_id res chain seq x y z
N MET A 1 -29.95 6.30 -6.05
CA MET A 1 -28.61 6.31 -6.69
C MET A 1 -27.64 5.76 -5.68
N GLU A 2 -27.50 4.44 -5.67
CA GLU A 2 -26.68 3.71 -4.71
C GLU A 2 -25.23 3.85 -5.14
N GLN A 3 -24.46 4.64 -4.41
CA GLN A 3 -23.01 4.66 -4.57
C GLN A 3 -22.49 3.33 -4.00
N GLN A 4 -22.43 2.31 -4.86
CA GLN A 4 -21.72 1.07 -4.61
C GLN A 4 -20.21 1.38 -4.58
N THR A 5 -19.75 2.16 -3.59
CA THR A 5 -18.33 2.27 -3.31
C THR A 5 -17.94 0.96 -2.65
N ASN A 6 -17.05 0.20 -3.28
CA ASN A 6 -16.35 -0.91 -2.66
C ASN A 6 -15.56 -0.33 -1.48
N SER A 7 -16.23 -0.19 -0.34
CA SER A 7 -15.78 0.68 0.75
C SER A 7 -15.17 -0.22 1.80
N VAL A 8 -13.85 -0.38 1.75
CA VAL A 8 -13.09 -0.99 2.83
C VAL A 8 -13.64 -0.49 4.17
N THR A 9 -14.00 -1.42 5.06
CA THR A 9 -14.56 -1.04 6.37
C THR A 9 -13.48 -0.37 7.20
N THR A 10 -13.86 0.45 8.19
CA THR A 10 -12.88 1.09 9.08
C THR A 10 -12.02 0.04 9.80
N SER A 11 -12.63 -1.06 10.25
CA SER A 11 -11.91 -2.16 10.89
C SER A 11 -10.91 -2.81 9.92
N THR A 12 -11.32 -3.12 8.69
CA THR A 12 -10.41 -3.68 7.67
C THR A 12 -9.27 -2.70 7.36
N ALA A 13 -9.57 -1.41 7.20
CA ALA A 13 -8.56 -0.39 6.94
C ALA A 13 -7.57 -0.28 8.10
N LEU A 14 -8.04 -0.29 9.35
CA LEU A 14 -7.16 -0.33 10.53
C LEU A 14 -6.31 -1.61 10.56
N GLU A 15 -6.90 -2.78 10.30
CA GLU A 15 -6.14 -4.05 10.22
C GLU A 15 -5.05 -4.01 9.16
N LEU A 16 -5.28 -3.32 8.04
CA LEU A 16 -4.26 -3.10 7.00
C LEU A 16 -3.15 -2.16 7.48
N LEU A 17 -3.52 -1.04 8.11
CA LEU A 17 -2.60 0.00 8.57
C LEU A 17 -1.81 -0.36 9.83
N LYS A 18 -2.22 -1.39 10.58
CA LYS A 18 -1.49 -1.92 11.76
C LYS A 18 -0.05 -2.37 11.46
N ASN A 19 0.24 -2.75 10.21
CA ASN A 19 1.58 -3.18 9.84
C ASN A 19 2.38 -1.98 9.29
N PRO A 20 3.55 -1.69 9.85
CA PRO A 20 4.33 -0.50 9.47
C PRO A 20 4.75 -0.51 8.00
N CYS A 21 5.14 -1.67 7.44
CA CYS A 21 5.50 -1.79 6.03
C CYS A 21 4.31 -1.49 5.12
N ARG A 22 3.11 -2.02 5.41
CA ARG A 22 1.89 -1.69 4.64
C ARG A 22 1.51 -0.22 4.77
N LYS A 23 1.65 0.38 5.95
CA LYS A 23 1.38 1.82 6.16
C LYS A 23 2.33 2.65 5.30
N ALA A 24 3.63 2.39 5.37
CA ALA A 24 4.64 3.09 4.60
C ALA A 24 4.41 2.92 3.09
N LEU A 25 4.10 1.71 2.63
CA LEU A 25 3.78 1.44 1.23
C LEU A 25 2.56 2.23 0.76
N LEU A 26 1.47 2.26 1.53
CA LEU A 26 0.28 3.05 1.20
C LEU A 26 0.57 4.56 1.21
N GLN A 27 1.37 5.05 2.16
CA GLN A 27 1.80 6.46 2.19
C GLN A 27 2.57 6.84 0.92
N GLN A 28 3.54 6.01 0.50
CA GLN A 28 4.29 6.25 -0.75
C GLN A 28 3.35 6.21 -1.96
N LEU A 29 2.45 5.24 -2.02
CA LEU A 29 1.48 5.12 -3.11
C LEU A 29 0.49 6.30 -3.20
N ILE A 30 0.09 6.88 -2.06
CA ILE A 30 -0.78 8.07 -2.01
C ILE A 30 -0.01 9.32 -2.46
N LEU A 31 1.28 9.42 -2.11
CA LEU A 31 2.13 10.55 -2.47
C LEU A 31 2.53 10.54 -3.96
N VAL A 32 2.66 9.35 -4.56
CA VAL A 32 3.03 9.21 -5.97
C VAL A 32 1.83 9.46 -6.88
N GLU A 33 1.86 10.58 -7.59
CA GLU A 33 0.81 10.97 -8.54
C GLU A 33 0.78 10.11 -9.81
N GLN A 34 1.91 9.53 -10.21
CA GLN A 34 2.02 8.73 -11.44
C GLN A 34 1.78 7.25 -11.14
N GLN A 35 0.63 6.75 -11.57
CA GLN A 35 0.24 5.34 -11.44
C GLN A 35 0.08 4.73 -12.84
N PRO A 36 0.42 3.44 -13.06
CA PRO A 36 0.95 2.47 -12.09
C PRO A 36 2.43 2.69 -11.72
N VAL A 37 2.82 2.29 -10.51
CA VAL A 37 4.20 2.35 -10.00
C VAL A 37 4.84 0.97 -10.02
N HIS A 38 6.09 0.86 -10.45
CA HIS A 38 6.85 -0.39 -10.35
C HIS A 38 7.25 -0.70 -8.91
N LEU A 39 7.16 -1.98 -8.54
CA LEU A 39 7.51 -2.48 -7.21
C LEU A 39 8.96 -2.13 -6.81
N ASP A 40 9.92 -2.28 -7.73
CA ASP A 40 11.32 -1.95 -7.46
C ASP A 40 11.53 -0.46 -7.14
N HIS A 41 10.76 0.43 -7.78
CA HIS A 41 10.81 1.85 -7.48
C HIS A 41 10.28 2.13 -6.06
N LEU A 42 9.17 1.50 -5.66
CA LEU A 42 8.62 1.64 -4.31
C LEU A 42 9.55 1.11 -3.23
N ILE A 43 10.21 -0.03 -3.46
CA ILE A 43 11.16 -0.62 -2.51
C ILE A 43 12.31 0.35 -2.21
N GLY A 44 12.81 1.07 -3.22
CA GLY A 44 13.84 2.08 -3.05
C GLY A 44 13.40 3.31 -2.23
N LEU A 45 12.09 3.53 -2.09
CA LEU A 45 11.53 4.63 -1.30
C LEU A 45 11.16 4.21 0.14
N LEU A 46 11.16 2.90 0.43
CA LEU A 46 10.80 2.39 1.75
C LEU A 46 12.01 2.44 2.70
N PRO A 47 11.80 2.78 3.99
CA PRO A 47 12.87 2.94 4.97
C PRO A 47 13.65 1.64 5.26
N ASP A 48 13.03 0.48 5.01
CA ASP A 48 13.65 -0.84 5.23
C ASP A 48 14.54 -1.30 4.06
N GLY A 49 14.59 -0.56 2.95
CA GLY A 49 15.32 -0.90 1.73
C GLY A 49 16.78 -0.41 1.66
N ASN A 50 17.47 -0.26 2.80
CA ASN A 50 18.78 0.41 2.87
C ASN A 50 19.97 -0.43 2.34
N SER A 51 19.78 -1.71 2.04
CA SER A 51 20.80 -2.56 1.41
C SER A 51 20.19 -3.43 0.30
N PRO A 52 20.97 -3.88 -0.70
CA PRO A 52 20.47 -4.76 -1.76
C PRO A 52 19.84 -6.06 -1.23
N GLU A 53 20.40 -6.62 -0.16
CA GLU A 53 19.88 -7.83 0.48
C GLU A 53 18.53 -7.56 1.17
N ALA A 54 18.41 -6.44 1.87
CA ALA A 54 17.16 -6.03 2.50
C ALA A 54 16.08 -5.71 1.44
N GLN A 55 16.46 -5.11 0.31
CA GLN A 55 15.56 -4.86 -0.81
C GLN A 55 15.03 -6.17 -1.43
N ALA A 56 15.89 -7.17 -1.63
CA ALA A 56 15.47 -8.46 -2.17
C ALA A 56 14.50 -9.20 -1.21
N GLN A 57 14.77 -9.15 0.09
CA GLN A 57 13.89 -9.71 1.11
C GLN A 57 12.56 -8.96 1.15
N LEU A 58 12.59 -7.63 1.20
CA LEU A 58 11.40 -6.78 1.20
C LEU A 58 10.56 -7.00 -0.07
N LYS A 59 11.18 -7.15 -1.24
CA LYS A 59 10.50 -7.49 -2.50
C LYS A 59 9.71 -8.78 -2.36
N THR A 60 10.36 -9.81 -1.82
CA THR A 60 9.76 -11.13 -1.61
C THR A 60 8.57 -11.05 -0.64
N GLU A 61 8.74 -10.36 0.48
CA GLU A 61 7.67 -10.17 1.48
C GLU A 61 6.50 -9.34 0.91
N LEU A 62 6.78 -8.27 0.17
CA LEU A 62 5.76 -7.47 -0.49
C LEU A 62 4.97 -8.31 -1.50
N HIS A 63 5.66 -9.05 -2.36
CA HIS A 63 5.05 -9.86 -3.41
C HIS A 63 4.14 -10.96 -2.85
N HIS A 64 4.56 -11.64 -1.77
CA HIS A 64 3.85 -12.81 -1.26
C HIS A 64 2.89 -12.51 -0.10
N ILE A 65 3.13 -11.46 0.68
CA ILE A 65 2.41 -11.21 1.94
C ILE A 65 1.59 -9.92 1.87
N HIS A 66 2.22 -8.82 1.49
CA HIS A 66 1.60 -7.50 1.68
C HIS A 66 0.73 -7.08 0.51
N LEU A 67 1.22 -7.18 -0.73
CA LEU A 67 0.49 -6.77 -1.92
C LEU A 67 -0.75 -7.62 -2.17
N PRO A 68 -0.71 -8.97 -2.06
CA PRO A 68 -1.93 -9.78 -2.19
C PRO A 68 -3.00 -9.40 -1.18
N LYS A 69 -2.63 -9.18 0.10
CA LYS A 69 -3.59 -8.76 1.14
C LYS A 69 -4.20 -7.39 0.88
N LEU A 70 -3.46 -6.46 0.30
CA LEU A 70 -3.97 -5.14 -0.06
C LEU A 70 -4.88 -5.21 -1.30
N ALA A 71 -4.55 -6.08 -2.27
CA ALA A 71 -5.36 -6.33 -3.44
C ALA A 71 -6.68 -7.04 -3.09
N ASP A 72 -6.65 -8.02 -2.20
CA ASP A 72 -7.84 -8.71 -1.68
C ASP A 72 -8.82 -7.75 -0.99
N ALA A 73 -8.29 -6.68 -0.38
CA ALA A 73 -9.08 -5.63 0.25
C ALA A 73 -9.52 -4.52 -0.74
N ASP A 74 -9.23 -4.67 -2.03
CA ASP A 74 -9.51 -3.72 -3.12
C ASP A 74 -8.90 -2.31 -2.88
N VAL A 75 -7.80 -2.24 -2.13
CA VAL A 75 -7.10 -0.98 -1.83
C VAL A 75 -6.08 -0.65 -2.93
N ILE A 76 -5.53 -1.69 -3.56
CA ILE A 76 -4.60 -1.56 -4.68
C ILE A 76 -5.01 -2.51 -5.80
N ALA A 77 -4.63 -2.20 -7.02
CA ALA A 77 -4.51 -3.18 -8.09
C ALA A 77 -3.04 -3.57 -8.21
N TYR A 78 -2.73 -4.84 -7.97
CA TYR A 78 -1.39 -5.38 -8.14
C TYR A 78 -1.33 -6.30 -9.36
N ASN A 79 -0.44 -6.01 -10.30
CA ASN A 79 -0.12 -6.87 -11.43
C ASN A 79 1.19 -7.61 -11.14
N GLN A 80 1.08 -8.91 -10.86
CA GLN A 80 2.22 -9.78 -10.56
C GLN A 80 3.15 -9.98 -11.76
N THR A 81 2.63 -9.93 -12.98
CA THR A 81 3.40 -10.18 -14.21
C THR A 81 4.29 -8.99 -14.54
N ASP A 82 3.75 -7.78 -14.45
CA ASP A 82 4.49 -6.54 -14.74
C ASP A 82 5.15 -5.92 -13.49
N GLU A 83 4.95 -6.54 -12.32
CA GLU A 83 5.37 -6.03 -11.00
C GLU A 83 4.93 -4.59 -10.75
N THR A 84 3.73 -4.24 -11.20
CA THR A 84 3.18 -2.89 -11.12
C THR A 84 2.03 -2.80 -10.12
N ILE A 85 1.98 -1.68 -9.41
CA ILE A 85 1.01 -1.41 -8.36
C ILE A 85 0.28 -0.12 -8.71
N SER A 86 -1.05 -0.16 -8.66
CA SER A 86 -1.90 1.02 -8.81
C SER A 86 -2.68 1.23 -7.52
N TYR A 87 -2.53 2.39 -6.91
CA TYR A 87 -3.36 2.75 -5.77
C TYR A 87 -4.81 2.97 -6.19
N ARG A 88 -5.77 2.41 -5.46
CA ARG A 88 -7.19 2.74 -5.60
C ARG A 88 -7.54 3.76 -4.52
N SER A 89 -7.72 5.02 -4.92
CA SER A 89 -8.08 6.11 -4.01
C SER A 89 -9.23 5.71 -3.09
N THR A 90 -8.93 5.64 -1.81
CA THR A 90 -9.85 5.24 -0.76
C THR A 90 -9.81 6.31 0.32
N ARG A 91 -10.75 7.27 0.23
CA ARG A 91 -10.87 8.39 1.19
C ARG A 91 -10.78 7.97 2.66
N LYS A 92 -11.21 6.76 3.01
CA LYS A 92 -11.11 6.22 4.38
C LYS A 92 -9.66 5.96 4.80
N ILE A 93 -8.86 5.34 3.95
CA ILE A 93 -7.45 5.02 4.23
C ILE A 93 -6.63 6.31 4.30
N GLU A 94 -6.84 7.22 3.34
CA GLU A 94 -6.21 8.54 3.33
C GLU A 94 -6.46 9.29 4.65
N LYS A 95 -7.71 9.36 5.11
CA LYS A 95 -8.08 9.98 6.39
C LYS A 95 -7.47 9.29 7.61
N LEU A 96 -7.40 7.95 7.60
CA LEU A 96 -6.82 7.21 8.72
C LEU A 96 -5.30 7.41 8.80
N ILE A 97 -4.61 7.45 7.66
CA ILE A 97 -3.18 7.75 7.60
C ILE A 97 -2.92 9.16 8.14
N ASP A 98 -3.67 10.16 7.66
CA ASP A 98 -3.59 11.56 8.11
C ASP A 98 -3.82 11.68 9.63
N PHE A 99 -4.84 10.97 10.15
CA PHE A 99 -5.13 10.95 11.58
C PHE A 99 -4.00 10.32 12.41
N ILE A 100 -3.42 9.20 11.95
CA ILE A 100 -2.33 8.51 12.64
C ILE A 100 -1.05 9.37 12.64
N ASP A 101 -0.78 10.07 11.53
CA ASP A 101 0.41 10.93 11.39
C ASP A 101 0.29 12.21 12.23
N THR A 102 -0.90 12.80 12.28
CA THR A 102 -1.18 14.03 13.06
C THR A 102 -1.26 13.78 14.57
N SER A 103 -1.55 12.54 14.99
CA SER A 103 -1.69 12.17 16.41
C SER A 103 -0.38 11.72 17.07
N LEU A 104 0.76 11.77 16.36
CA LEU A 104 2.08 11.38 16.86
C LEU A 104 2.98 12.58 17.16
#